data_AF-A0A3L6J9C1-F1
#
_entry.id   AF-A0A3L6J9C1-F1
#
_cell.length_a   1.000
_cell.length_b   1.000
_cell.length_c   1.000
_cell.angle_alpha   90.00
_cell.angle_beta   90.00
_cell.angle_gamma   90.00
#
_symmetry.space_group_name_H-M   'P 1'
#
loop_
_entity.id
_entity.type
_entity.pdbx_description
1 polymer ?
#
loop_
_entity_poly.entity_id
_entity_poly.type
_entity_poly.pdbx_seq_one_letter_code
_entity_poly.pdbx_strand_id
1 'polypeptide(L)'
;MIAKIEAQLLSASAVRRNNIGTVDVTGPLQVIFNNGDRCIVNAKLRYHGPESSSWLALVVGLRSRILSPFSRFENGRDRYIPCDIPGLVPALALTLAHQDCGLAVSAIAHDAFTHLVLVFEGDVAAKGGNLRSLAASVWTFMKRWTDWTDVLLATASHDPSAAKWNLDWREFLAGESGFVTMPWFRPMNYLDRALSLERIVAASKSLLASVLNQAQMEDPRIRTLTSWLDQLAPLSEVVGGMEAAEAEV
;
A
#
# COMPACT_ATOMS: atom_id res chain seq x y z
N MET A 1 -12.03 -10.87 14.06
CA MET A 1 -10.95 -9.87 13.89
C MET A 1 -11.34 -8.47 14.36
N ILE A 2 -12.48 -7.93 13.93
CA ILE A 2 -12.96 -6.58 14.35
C ILE A 2 -12.95 -6.42 15.88
N ALA A 3 -13.52 -7.37 16.63
CA ALA A 3 -13.52 -7.33 18.10
C ALA A 3 -12.10 -7.33 18.72
N LYS A 4 -11.10 -7.93 18.05
CA LYS A 4 -9.70 -7.91 18.49
C LYS A 4 -9.09 -6.52 18.31
N ILE A 5 -9.36 -5.87 17.17
CA ILE A 5 -8.92 -4.50 16.91
C ILE A 5 -9.58 -3.56 17.93
N GLU A 6 -10.90 -3.64 18.08
CA GLU A 6 -11.67 -2.87 19.06
C GLU A 6 -11.07 -3.02 20.47
N ALA A 7 -10.83 -4.25 20.94
CA ALA A 7 -10.24 -4.51 22.25
C ALA A 7 -8.83 -3.92 22.39
N GLN A 8 -8.00 -3.96 21.35
CA GLN A 8 -6.66 -3.34 21.36
C GLN A 8 -6.74 -1.81 21.42
N LEU A 9 -7.64 -1.19 20.66
CA LEU A 9 -7.85 0.25 20.68
C LEU A 9 -8.40 0.73 22.04
N LEU A 10 -9.33 -0.03 22.62
CA LEU A 10 -9.87 0.21 23.97
C LEU A 10 -8.75 0.10 25.02
N SER A 11 -7.96 -0.96 24.97
CA SER A 11 -6.86 -1.19 25.91
C SER A 11 -5.83 -0.06 25.85
N ALA A 12 -5.42 0.35 24.65
CA ALA A 12 -4.49 1.47 24.46
C ALA A 12 -5.05 2.79 25.03
N SER A 13 -6.36 3.01 24.88
CA SER A 13 -7.03 4.21 25.40
C SER A 13 -7.16 4.18 26.93
N ALA A 14 -7.37 3.01 27.53
CA ALA A 14 -7.52 2.85 28.98
C ALA A 14 -6.25 3.16 29.78
N VAL A 15 -5.06 3.00 29.17
CA VAL A 15 -3.76 3.26 29.81
C VAL A 15 -3.49 4.77 30.02
N ARG A 16 -4.23 5.66 29.33
CA ARG A 16 -4.06 7.13 29.43
C ARG A 16 -5.34 7.82 29.92
N ARG A 17 -5.81 7.52 31.12
CA ARG A 17 -7.02 8.16 31.70
C ARG A 17 -6.93 9.68 31.92
N ASN A 18 -5.73 10.30 31.83
CA ASN A 18 -5.53 11.71 32.21
C ASN A 18 -5.03 12.65 31.11
N ASN A 19 -4.84 12.20 29.86
CA ASN A 19 -4.36 13.06 28.78
C ASN A 19 -5.45 13.38 27.76
N ILE A 20 -5.80 14.67 27.64
CA ILE A 20 -6.55 15.23 26.53
C ILE A 20 -5.62 15.15 25.30
N GLY A 21 -5.76 14.12 24.46
CA GLY A 21 -4.86 13.98 23.32
C GLY A 21 -5.09 12.71 22.50
N THR A 22 -4.11 12.42 21.63
CA THR A 22 -4.07 11.18 20.85
C THR A 22 -3.26 10.10 21.56
N VAL A 23 -3.63 8.85 21.30
CA VAL A 23 -2.98 7.63 21.77
C VAL A 23 -2.24 7.00 20.59
N ASP A 24 -1.00 6.59 20.83
CA ASP A 24 -0.24 5.83 19.84
C ASP A 24 -0.72 4.38 19.82
N VAL A 25 -1.19 3.93 18.66
CA VAL A 25 -1.65 2.56 18.42
C VAL A 25 -0.86 1.89 17.29
N THR A 26 0.34 2.41 16.99
CA THR A 26 1.17 1.95 15.86
C THR A 26 1.53 0.48 15.99
N GLY A 27 2.10 0.05 17.13
CA GLY A 27 2.53 -1.34 17.35
C GLY A 27 1.42 -2.38 17.16
N PRO A 28 0.25 -2.23 17.83
CA PRO A 28 -0.88 -3.13 17.64
C PRO A 28 -1.32 -3.24 16.18
N LEU A 29 -1.40 -2.11 15.46
CA LEU A 29 -1.84 -2.10 14.07
C LEU A 29 -0.78 -2.64 13.11
N GLN A 30 0.51 -2.46 13.39
CA GLN A 30 1.59 -3.09 12.64
C GLN A 30 1.48 -4.62 12.67
N VAL A 31 1.23 -5.21 13.84
CA VAL A 31 1.07 -6.66 14.00
C VAL A 31 -0.10 -7.20 13.19
N ILE A 32 -1.17 -6.42 13.04
CA ILE A 32 -2.38 -6.86 12.33
C ILE A 32 -2.28 -6.63 10.83
N PHE A 33 -1.66 -5.53 10.40
CA PHE A 33 -1.85 -4.99 9.06
C PHE A 33 -0.59 -4.86 8.19
N ASN A 34 0.61 -5.05 8.75
CA ASN A 34 1.82 -5.08 7.93
C ASN A 34 1.83 -6.34 7.04
N ASN A 35 2.32 -6.20 5.82
CA ASN A 35 2.57 -7.31 4.90
C ASN A 35 3.70 -6.93 3.91
N GLY A 36 3.88 -7.70 2.84
CA GLY A 36 4.94 -7.46 1.86
C GLY A 36 4.78 -6.21 0.99
N ASP A 37 3.60 -5.57 0.99
CA ASP A 37 3.26 -4.46 0.10
C ASP A 37 3.07 -3.13 0.84
N ARG A 38 2.88 -3.19 2.18
CA ARG A 38 2.65 -2.02 3.02
C ARG A 38 3.04 -2.25 4.48
N CYS A 39 3.38 -1.16 5.16
CA CYS A 39 3.67 -1.13 6.58
C CYS A 39 3.02 0.09 7.25
N ILE A 40 2.49 -0.08 8.46
CA ILE A 40 2.03 1.03 9.28
C ILE A 40 3.26 1.75 9.85
N VAL A 41 3.46 3.00 9.46
CA VAL A 41 4.58 3.84 9.93
C VAL A 41 4.20 4.55 11.22
N ASN A 42 2.97 5.06 11.30
CA ASN A 42 2.46 5.76 12.47
C ASN A 42 0.94 5.61 12.55
N ALA A 43 0.39 5.45 13.74
CA ALA A 43 -1.05 5.40 13.97
C ALA A 43 -1.43 6.14 15.25
N LYS A 44 -2.32 7.12 15.12
CA LYS A 44 -2.80 7.95 16.24
C LYS A 44 -4.32 7.85 16.35
N LEU A 45 -4.78 7.33 17.49
CA LEU A 45 -6.19 7.24 17.85
C LEU A 45 -6.58 8.42 18.74
N ARG A 46 -7.76 8.99 18.53
CA ARG A 46 -8.43 9.85 19.51
C ARG A 46 -9.77 9.23 19.86
N TYR A 47 -9.97 9.01 21.15
CA TYR A 47 -11.17 8.43 21.72
C TYR A 47 -11.46 9.15 23.04
N HIS A 48 -12.62 9.82 23.13
CA HIS A 48 -13.05 10.56 24.34
C HIS A 48 -14.21 9.89 25.07
N GLY A 49 -14.50 8.63 24.74
CA GLY A 49 -15.61 7.87 25.30
C GLY A 49 -16.68 7.50 24.26
N PRO A 50 -17.75 6.81 24.68
CA PRO A 50 -18.77 6.28 23.79
C PRO A 50 -19.63 7.38 23.13
N GLU A 51 -19.82 8.52 23.80
CA GLU A 51 -20.71 9.60 23.36
C GLU A 51 -20.08 10.58 22.35
N SER A 52 -18.79 10.41 22.02
CA SER A 52 -18.04 11.31 21.15
C SER A 52 -17.48 10.57 19.95
N SER A 53 -17.45 11.21 18.76
CA SER A 53 -16.78 10.61 17.60
C SER A 53 -15.33 10.24 17.91
N SER A 54 -14.93 9.06 17.44
CA SER A 54 -13.55 8.60 17.50
C SER A 54 -12.90 8.72 16.14
N TRP A 55 -11.59 8.99 16.10
CA TRP A 55 -10.86 9.03 14.84
C TRP A 55 -9.51 8.36 14.96
N LEU A 56 -9.07 7.79 13.83
CA LEU A 56 -7.79 7.13 13.69
C LEU A 56 -7.08 7.68 12.47
N ALA A 57 -5.95 8.34 12.68
CA ALA A 57 -5.03 8.71 11.60
C ALA A 57 -3.96 7.63 11.45
N LEU A 58 -3.82 7.10 10.24
CA LEU A 58 -2.83 6.11 9.84
C LEU A 58 -1.89 6.71 8.80
N VAL A 59 -0.59 6.56 9.01
CA VAL A 59 0.42 6.77 7.99
C VAL A 59 0.93 5.39 7.58
N VAL A 60 0.74 5.06 6.31
CA VAL A 60 1.09 3.76 5.73
C VAL A 60 2.21 3.98 4.71
N GLY A 61 3.35 3.33 4.93
CA GLY A 61 4.43 3.25 3.94
C GLY A 61 4.20 2.07 3.01
N LEU A 62 4.62 2.19 1.76
CA LEU A 62 4.50 1.13 0.76
C LEU A 62 5.77 0.26 0.71
N ARG A 63 5.90 -0.60 -0.29
CA ARG A 63 7.02 -1.53 -0.43
C ARG A 63 8.36 -0.82 -0.51
N SER A 64 8.46 0.34 -1.15
CA SER A 64 9.66 1.16 -1.19
C SER A 64 10.16 1.54 0.21
N ARG A 65 9.24 1.80 1.15
CA ARG A 65 9.56 2.03 2.57
C ARG A 65 10.04 0.76 3.25
N ILE A 66 9.41 -0.38 2.98
CA ILE A 66 9.84 -1.69 3.53
C ILE A 66 11.27 -2.02 3.06
N LEU A 67 11.57 -1.72 1.80
CA LEU A 67 12.86 -1.98 1.17
C LEU A 67 13.94 -0.92 1.49
N SER A 68 13.57 0.15 2.19
CA SER A 68 14.51 1.23 2.52
C SER A 68 15.82 0.83 3.22
N PRO A 69 15.90 -0.28 3.98
CA PRO A 69 17.18 -0.75 4.53
C PRO A 69 18.12 -1.43 3.52
N PHE A 70 17.65 -1.76 2.32
CA PHE A 70 18.43 -2.48 1.30
C PHE A 70 19.11 -1.51 0.33
N SER A 71 20.23 -1.96 -0.25
CA SER A 71 20.98 -1.21 -1.25
C SER A 71 20.11 -0.88 -2.47
N ARG A 72 20.17 0.38 -2.88
CA ARG A 72 19.43 0.93 -4.01
C ARG A 72 20.33 1.84 -4.84
N PHE A 73 20.35 1.64 -6.15
CA PHE A 73 21.04 2.53 -7.07
C PHE A 73 20.13 3.70 -7.45
N GLU A 74 20.70 4.90 -7.57
CA GLU A 74 19.93 6.10 -7.91
C GLU A 74 19.43 6.05 -9.36
N ASN A 75 18.13 5.83 -9.55
CA ASN A 75 17.50 5.75 -10.86
C ASN A 75 16.51 6.90 -11.08
N GLY A 76 16.97 8.14 -10.83
CA GLY A 76 16.14 9.34 -10.93
C GLY A 76 15.13 9.50 -9.79
N ARG A 77 14.46 10.65 -9.74
CA ARG A 77 13.40 10.94 -8.77
C ARG A 77 12.04 10.96 -9.46
N ASP A 78 11.46 9.78 -9.62
CA ASP A 78 10.06 9.68 -10.01
C ASP A 78 9.13 9.89 -8.80
N ARG A 79 7.94 10.40 -9.09
CA ARG A 79 6.89 10.64 -8.08
C ARG A 79 6.42 9.35 -7.41
N TYR A 80 6.40 8.25 -8.17
CA TYR A 80 6.06 6.92 -7.70
C TYR A 80 7.16 5.95 -8.10
N ILE A 81 7.22 4.81 -7.41
CA ILE A 81 8.28 3.82 -7.57
C ILE A 81 7.64 2.49 -7.99
N PRO A 82 8.18 1.75 -8.98
CA PRO A 82 7.55 0.52 -9.49
C PRO A 82 7.21 -0.52 -8.42
N CYS A 83 8.05 -0.70 -7.40
CA CYS A 83 7.81 -1.64 -6.30
C CYS A 83 6.59 -1.27 -5.46
N ASP A 84 6.13 -0.03 -5.52
CA ASP A 84 4.93 0.41 -4.81
C ASP A 84 3.65 0.04 -5.55
N ILE A 85 3.67 -0.34 -6.84
CA ILE A 85 2.47 -0.66 -7.64
C ILE A 85 1.48 -1.58 -6.91
N PRO A 86 1.91 -2.73 -6.33
CA PRO A 86 0.99 -3.66 -5.68
C PRO A 86 0.25 -3.04 -4.49
N GLY A 87 0.91 -2.15 -3.75
CA GLY A 87 0.29 -1.42 -2.64
C GLY A 87 -0.48 -0.19 -3.10
N LEU A 88 0.08 0.59 -4.02
CA LEU A 88 -0.39 1.91 -4.42
C LEU A 88 -1.68 1.87 -5.23
N VAL A 89 -1.71 1.06 -6.29
CA VAL A 89 -2.84 1.04 -7.24
C VAL A 89 -4.13 0.63 -6.54
N PRO A 90 -4.16 -0.48 -5.78
CA PRO A 90 -5.37 -0.87 -5.04
C PRO A 90 -5.77 0.14 -3.98
N ALA A 91 -4.80 0.77 -3.29
CA ALA A 91 -5.10 1.74 -2.25
C ALA A 91 -5.83 2.96 -2.83
N LEU A 92 -5.29 3.54 -3.91
CA LEU A 92 -5.87 4.72 -4.53
C LEU A 92 -7.26 4.44 -5.08
N ALA A 93 -7.42 3.29 -5.74
CA ALA A 93 -8.74 2.82 -6.15
C ALA A 93 -9.71 2.75 -4.96
N LEU A 94 -9.26 2.20 -3.83
CA LEU A 94 -10.10 2.00 -2.66
C LEU A 94 -10.48 3.32 -1.99
N THR A 95 -9.57 4.29 -1.93
CA THR A 95 -9.86 5.62 -1.36
C THR A 95 -10.97 6.36 -2.11
N LEU A 96 -11.20 6.03 -3.37
CA LEU A 96 -12.25 6.62 -4.20
C LEU A 96 -13.52 5.76 -4.22
N ALA A 97 -13.36 4.44 -4.31
CA ALA A 97 -14.47 3.50 -4.37
C ALA A 97 -15.20 3.33 -3.02
N HIS A 98 -14.58 3.69 -1.89
CA HIS A 98 -15.12 3.45 -0.54
C HIS A 98 -15.23 4.73 0.30
N GLN A 99 -15.60 5.87 -0.31
CA GLN A 99 -15.78 7.14 0.42
C GLN A 99 -16.77 7.02 1.60
N ASP A 100 -17.77 6.11 1.52
CA ASP A 100 -18.81 5.96 2.54
C ASP A 100 -18.51 4.90 3.62
N CYS A 101 -17.31 4.31 3.65
CA CYS A 101 -16.97 3.24 4.59
C CYS A 101 -16.29 3.74 5.89
N GLY A 102 -16.43 5.01 6.23
CA GLY A 102 -15.80 5.63 7.40
C GLY A 102 -14.36 6.11 7.17
N LEU A 103 -13.88 6.15 5.93
CA LEU A 103 -12.65 6.85 5.54
C LEU A 103 -12.98 8.32 5.28
N ALA A 104 -12.65 9.20 6.22
CA ALA A 104 -12.97 10.62 6.14
C ALA A 104 -11.99 11.41 5.25
N VAL A 105 -10.69 11.10 5.34
CA VAL A 105 -9.64 11.82 4.59
C VAL A 105 -8.60 10.84 4.07
N SER A 106 -8.12 11.07 2.86
CA SER A 106 -6.95 10.39 2.31
C SER A 106 -6.01 11.37 1.60
N ALA A 107 -4.70 11.17 1.75
CA ALA A 107 -3.68 11.96 1.07
C ALA A 107 -2.45 11.09 0.72
N ILE A 108 -1.72 11.50 -0.32
CA ILE A 108 -0.44 10.92 -0.69
C ILE A 108 0.65 11.92 -0.29
N ALA A 109 1.62 11.46 0.48
CA ALA A 109 2.82 12.23 0.82
C ALA A 109 4.03 11.60 0.12
N HIS A 110 4.80 12.46 -0.56
CA HIS A 110 6.06 12.08 -1.20
C HIS A 110 7.19 12.73 -0.42
N ASP A 111 8.02 11.90 0.21
CA ASP A 111 9.29 12.30 0.78
C ASP A 111 10.40 11.45 0.13
N ALA A 112 11.23 10.75 0.90
CA ALA A 112 12.11 9.70 0.38
C ALA A 112 11.33 8.49 -0.20
N PHE A 113 10.10 8.27 0.28
CA PHE A 113 9.23 7.15 -0.11
C PHE A 113 7.77 7.61 -0.19
N THR A 114 6.96 6.86 -0.92
CA THR A 114 5.50 7.07 -1.01
C THR A 114 4.84 6.67 0.31
N HIS A 115 4.09 7.61 0.90
CA HIS A 115 3.25 7.36 2.07
C HIS A 115 1.80 7.69 1.77
N LEU A 116 0.89 6.89 2.33
CA LEU A 116 -0.54 7.15 2.34
C LEU A 116 -0.96 7.57 3.73
N VAL A 117 -1.61 8.73 3.84
CA VAL A 117 -2.23 9.21 5.06
C VAL A 117 -3.72 8.91 4.95
N LEU A 118 -4.25 8.12 5.88
CA LEU A 118 -5.65 7.69 5.91
C LEU A 118 -6.24 8.07 7.26
N VAL A 119 -7.37 8.79 7.26
CA VAL A 119 -8.07 9.18 8.48
C VAL A 119 -9.44 8.53 8.49
N PHE A 120 -9.68 7.68 9.48
CA PHE A 120 -10.96 7.01 9.69
C PHE A 120 -11.73 7.66 10.82
N GLU A 121 -13.06 7.71 10.70
CA GLU A 121 -13.97 8.19 11.73
C GLU A 121 -14.94 7.08 12.15
N GLY A 122 -15.17 6.97 13.46
CA GLY A 122 -16.13 6.07 14.07
C GLY A 122 -17.46 6.77 14.31
N ASP A 123 -18.53 6.21 13.75
CA ASP A 123 -19.89 6.72 13.93
C ASP A 123 -20.46 6.40 15.32
N VAL A 124 -20.85 7.44 16.05
CA VAL A 124 -21.47 7.35 17.39
C VAL A 124 -22.84 6.67 17.34
N ALA A 125 -23.59 6.85 16.24
CA ALA A 125 -24.91 6.24 16.07
C ALA A 125 -24.86 4.75 15.69
N ALA A 126 -23.67 4.23 15.34
CA ALA A 126 -23.51 2.86 14.91
C ALA A 126 -23.77 1.84 16.03
N LYS A 127 -24.39 0.72 15.67
CA LYS A 127 -24.68 -0.38 16.60
C LYS A 127 -23.38 -0.96 17.18
N GLY A 128 -23.20 -0.79 18.49
CA GLY A 128 -22.00 -1.21 19.21
C GLY A 128 -20.98 -0.10 19.46
N GLY A 129 -21.32 1.15 19.12
CA GLY A 129 -20.57 2.34 19.49
C GLY A 129 -19.49 2.75 18.48
N ASN A 130 -19.00 3.98 18.65
CA ASN A 130 -18.06 4.62 17.71
C ASN A 130 -16.79 3.79 17.47
N LEU A 131 -16.23 3.17 18.51
CA LEU A 131 -14.93 2.52 18.40
C LEU A 131 -15.01 1.19 17.66
N ARG A 132 -16.14 0.48 17.82
CA ARG A 132 -16.44 -0.72 17.03
C ARG A 132 -16.68 -0.37 15.58
N SER A 133 -17.40 0.72 15.32
CA SER A 133 -17.60 1.25 13.96
C SER A 133 -16.26 1.58 13.30
N LEU A 134 -15.41 2.33 14.00
CA LEU A 134 -14.05 2.66 13.56
C LEU A 134 -13.22 1.40 13.26
N ALA A 135 -13.21 0.42 14.19
CA ALA A 135 -12.50 -0.84 14.00
C ALA A 135 -13.01 -1.63 12.78
N ALA A 136 -14.33 -1.60 12.53
CA ALA A 136 -14.94 -2.24 11.37
C ALA A 136 -14.55 -1.55 10.05
N SER A 137 -14.56 -0.22 10.01
CA SER A 137 -14.13 0.59 8.86
C SER A 137 -12.67 0.31 8.50
N VAL A 138 -11.77 0.38 9.49
CA VAL A 138 -10.34 0.10 9.30
C VAL A 138 -10.12 -1.33 8.81
N TRP A 139 -10.76 -2.32 9.45
CA TRP A 139 -10.65 -3.72 9.04
C TRP A 139 -11.14 -3.93 7.60
N THR A 140 -12.29 -3.36 7.25
CA THR A 140 -12.89 -3.51 5.93
C THR A 140 -11.99 -2.92 4.85
N PHE A 141 -11.47 -1.71 5.09
CA PHE A 141 -10.53 -1.06 4.18
C PHE A 141 -9.25 -1.88 4.00
N MET A 142 -8.59 -2.26 5.10
CA MET A 142 -7.32 -2.97 5.04
C MET A 142 -7.47 -4.37 4.43
N LYS A 143 -8.58 -5.05 4.70
CA LYS A 143 -8.89 -6.34 4.07
C LYS A 143 -9.10 -6.18 2.56
N ARG A 144 -9.95 -5.24 2.15
CA ARG A 144 -10.22 -4.99 0.72
C ARG A 144 -8.96 -4.59 -0.03
N TRP A 145 -8.09 -3.82 0.61
CA TRP A 145 -6.79 -3.47 0.06
C TRP A 145 -5.93 -4.72 -0.20
N THR A 146 -5.85 -5.66 0.74
CA THR A 146 -5.20 -6.97 0.49
C THR A 146 -5.87 -7.70 -0.68
N ASP A 147 -7.20 -7.86 -0.65
CA ASP A 147 -7.93 -8.62 -1.66
C ASP A 147 -7.65 -8.07 -3.08
N TRP A 148 -7.62 -6.75 -3.24
CA TRP A 148 -7.33 -6.10 -4.53
C TRP A 148 -5.85 -6.14 -4.92
N THR A 149 -4.94 -6.17 -3.95
CA THR A 149 -3.52 -6.42 -4.21
C THR A 149 -3.34 -7.83 -4.78
N ASP A 150 -4.00 -8.82 -4.19
CA ASP A 150 -3.95 -10.20 -4.64
C ASP A 150 -4.58 -10.37 -6.02
N VAL A 151 -5.72 -9.70 -6.28
CA VAL A 151 -6.33 -9.66 -7.63
C VAL A 151 -5.35 -9.09 -8.65
N LEU A 152 -4.73 -7.94 -8.37
CA LEU A 152 -3.77 -7.31 -9.29
C LEU A 152 -2.61 -8.26 -9.65
N LEU A 153 -1.98 -8.85 -8.63
CA LEU A 153 -0.85 -9.76 -8.83
C LEU A 153 -1.28 -11.06 -9.50
N ALA A 154 -2.48 -11.58 -9.19
CA ALA A 154 -3.03 -12.75 -9.84
C ALA A 154 -3.31 -12.48 -11.32
N THR A 155 -3.91 -11.33 -11.67
CA THR A 155 -4.15 -10.92 -13.05
C THR A 155 -2.84 -10.84 -13.84
N ALA A 156 -1.80 -10.24 -13.26
CA ALA A 156 -0.49 -10.18 -13.91
C ALA A 156 0.15 -11.57 -14.06
N SER A 157 0.05 -12.43 -13.04
CA SER A 157 0.64 -13.78 -13.05
C SER A 157 -0.03 -14.75 -14.02
N HIS A 158 -1.32 -14.56 -14.30
CA HIS A 158 -2.09 -15.40 -15.22
C HIS A 158 -2.23 -14.79 -16.62
N ASP A 159 -1.56 -13.67 -16.91
CA ASP A 159 -1.54 -13.12 -18.27
C ASP A 159 -0.73 -14.09 -19.17
N PRO A 160 -1.34 -14.66 -20.23
CA PRO A 160 -0.65 -15.59 -21.12
C PRO A 160 0.50 -14.94 -21.89
N SER A 161 0.52 -13.60 -21.93
CA SER A 161 1.57 -12.79 -22.54
C SER A 161 2.65 -12.39 -21.52
N ALA A 162 2.58 -12.84 -20.26
CA ALA A 162 3.66 -12.64 -19.31
C ALA A 162 4.88 -13.48 -19.74
N ALA A 163 6.07 -12.86 -19.74
CA ALA A 163 7.30 -13.51 -20.18
C ALA A 163 7.64 -14.79 -19.40
N LYS A 164 7.24 -14.87 -18.11
CA LYS A 164 7.46 -16.02 -17.24
C LYS A 164 6.26 -16.27 -16.32
N TRP A 165 5.72 -17.49 -16.35
CA TRP A 165 4.54 -17.92 -15.57
C TRP A 165 4.74 -17.91 -14.05
N ASN A 166 5.97 -18.08 -13.56
CA ASN A 166 6.30 -18.12 -12.12
C ASN A 166 7.17 -16.93 -11.70
N LEU A 167 6.88 -15.74 -12.24
CA LEU A 167 7.60 -14.53 -11.87
C LEU A 167 7.23 -14.10 -10.44
N ASP A 168 8.24 -13.88 -9.59
CA ASP A 168 8.03 -13.14 -8.36
C ASP A 168 7.86 -11.65 -8.68
N TRP A 169 6.61 -11.22 -8.86
CA TRP A 169 6.27 -9.84 -9.22
C TRP A 169 6.79 -8.81 -8.22
N ARG A 170 6.83 -9.16 -6.94
CA ARG A 170 7.25 -8.24 -5.87
C ARG A 170 8.75 -8.00 -5.93
N GLU A 171 9.51 -9.04 -6.26
CA GLU A 171 10.95 -8.98 -6.42
C GLU A 171 11.34 -8.36 -7.76
N PHE A 172 10.64 -8.70 -8.83
CA PHE A 172 10.77 -8.06 -10.13
C PHE A 172 10.62 -6.54 -10.04
N LEU A 173 9.53 -6.07 -9.43
CA LEU A 173 9.28 -4.63 -9.29
C LEU A 173 10.25 -3.96 -8.32
N ALA A 174 10.81 -4.69 -7.35
CA ALA A 174 11.90 -4.18 -6.51
C ALA A 174 13.16 -3.91 -7.35
N GLY A 175 13.52 -4.85 -8.23
CA GLY A 175 14.59 -4.67 -9.20
C GLY A 175 14.35 -3.49 -10.13
N GLU A 176 13.16 -3.36 -10.71
CA GLU A 176 12.78 -2.21 -11.55
C GLU A 176 12.75 -0.87 -10.79
N SER A 177 12.83 -0.91 -9.47
CA SER A 177 12.94 0.28 -8.62
C SER A 177 14.37 0.64 -8.24
N GLY A 178 15.34 -0.13 -8.72
CA GLY A 178 16.77 0.00 -8.46
C GLY A 178 17.24 -0.68 -7.18
N PHE A 179 16.39 -1.44 -6.48
CA PHE A 179 16.85 -2.24 -5.34
C PHE A 179 17.64 -3.45 -5.83
N VAL A 180 18.68 -3.83 -5.08
CA VAL A 180 19.39 -5.09 -5.33
C VAL A 180 18.41 -6.24 -5.18
N THR A 181 18.28 -7.04 -6.24
CA THR A 181 17.38 -8.18 -6.22
C THR A 181 17.95 -9.34 -5.42
N MET A 182 17.07 -10.12 -4.82
CA MET A 182 17.45 -11.23 -3.95
C MET A 182 18.14 -12.34 -4.73
N PRO A 183 19.07 -13.11 -4.12
CA PRO A 183 19.86 -14.14 -4.82
C PRO A 183 19.05 -15.25 -5.48
N TRP A 184 17.82 -15.49 -5.01
CA TRP A 184 16.91 -16.48 -5.60
C TRP A 184 16.10 -15.94 -6.79
N PHE A 185 16.11 -14.62 -7.00
CA PHE A 185 15.43 -14.00 -8.13
C PHE A 185 16.21 -14.29 -9.40
N ARG A 186 15.53 -14.91 -10.38
CA ARG A 186 16.17 -15.28 -11.63
C ARG A 186 16.37 -14.03 -12.49
N PRO A 187 17.57 -13.80 -13.03
CA PRO A 187 17.80 -12.73 -13.98
C PRO A 187 16.79 -12.78 -15.15
N MET A 188 16.40 -11.61 -15.61
CA MET A 188 15.52 -11.42 -16.75
C MET A 188 16.24 -10.55 -17.78
N ASN A 189 16.18 -10.94 -19.05
CA ASN A 189 16.68 -10.09 -20.12
C ASN A 189 15.79 -8.85 -20.24
N TYR A 190 16.29 -7.81 -20.92
CA TYR A 190 15.58 -6.54 -21.07
C TYR A 190 14.19 -6.70 -21.70
N LEU A 191 14.04 -7.57 -22.72
CA LEU A 191 12.78 -7.78 -23.43
C LEU A 191 11.71 -8.39 -22.52
N ASP A 192 12.08 -9.41 -21.74
CA ASP A 192 11.20 -10.04 -20.76
C ASP A 192 10.74 -9.02 -19.70
N ARG A 193 11.66 -8.17 -19.25
CA ARG A 193 11.38 -7.10 -18.26
C ARG A 193 10.43 -6.06 -18.83
N ALA A 194 10.66 -5.61 -20.06
CA ALA A 194 9.77 -4.68 -20.77
C ALA A 194 8.36 -5.23 -20.89
N LEU A 195 8.23 -6.50 -21.32
CA LEU A 195 6.95 -7.17 -21.45
C LEU A 195 6.25 -7.33 -20.09
N SER A 196 6.97 -7.75 -19.05
CA SER A 196 6.42 -7.87 -17.70
C SER A 196 5.94 -6.53 -17.13
N LEU A 197 6.67 -5.43 -17.36
CA LEU A 197 6.21 -4.08 -16.99
C LEU A 197 4.93 -3.70 -17.72
N GLU A 198 4.84 -3.97 -19.03
CA GLU A 198 3.61 -3.74 -19.79
C GLU A 198 2.42 -4.52 -19.21
N ARG A 199 2.62 -5.78 -18.81
CA ARG A 199 1.57 -6.62 -18.23
C ARG A 199 1.07 -6.10 -16.88
N ILE A 200 1.96 -5.71 -15.97
CA ILE A 200 1.53 -5.16 -14.68
C ILE A 200 0.85 -3.80 -14.84
N VAL A 201 1.26 -2.98 -15.82
CA VAL A 201 0.57 -1.74 -16.19
C VAL A 201 -0.84 -2.02 -16.71
N ALA A 202 -0.98 -2.98 -17.63
CA ALA A 202 -2.27 -3.39 -18.17
C ALA A 202 -3.20 -3.94 -17.06
N ALA A 203 -2.69 -4.77 -16.17
CA ALA A 203 -3.43 -5.29 -15.02
C ALA A 203 -3.85 -4.18 -14.05
N SER A 204 -2.96 -3.22 -13.78
CA SER A 204 -3.23 -2.05 -12.92
C SER A 204 -4.36 -1.19 -13.49
N LYS A 205 -4.30 -0.88 -14.79
CA LYS A 205 -5.35 -0.12 -15.49
C LYS A 205 -6.68 -0.86 -15.53
N SER A 206 -6.64 -2.18 -15.74
CA SER A 206 -7.83 -3.03 -15.73
C SER A 206 -8.48 -3.05 -14.36
N LEU A 207 -7.69 -3.15 -13.28
CA LEU A 207 -8.22 -3.07 -11.91
C LEU A 207 -8.93 -1.73 -11.69
N LEU A 208 -8.27 -0.61 -12.01
CA LEU A 208 -8.84 0.74 -11.88
C LEU A 208 -10.17 0.88 -12.63
N ALA A 209 -10.19 0.48 -13.91
CA ALA A 209 -11.40 0.55 -14.74
C ALA A 209 -12.53 -0.38 -14.27
N SER A 210 -12.20 -1.47 -13.57
CA SER A 210 -13.19 -2.41 -13.05
C SER A 210 -13.87 -1.95 -11.76
N VAL A 211 -13.22 -1.07 -10.99
CA VAL A 211 -13.70 -0.66 -9.65
C VAL A 211 -14.12 0.80 -9.58
N LEU A 212 -13.63 1.65 -10.48
CA LEU A 212 -13.94 3.08 -10.52
C LEU A 212 -14.92 3.39 -11.65
N ASN A 213 -15.87 4.28 -11.37
CA ASN A 213 -16.72 4.86 -12.41
C ASN A 213 -15.99 5.97 -13.18
N GLN A 214 -16.59 6.45 -14.27
CA GLN A 214 -15.97 7.47 -15.13
C GLN A 214 -15.62 8.76 -14.37
N ALA A 215 -16.47 9.21 -13.44
CA ALA A 215 -16.18 10.42 -12.65
C ALA A 215 -14.99 10.22 -11.71
N GLN A 216 -14.87 9.03 -11.10
CA GLN A 216 -13.73 8.69 -10.23
C GLN A 216 -12.43 8.50 -11.03
N MET A 217 -12.52 8.03 -12.28
CA MET A 217 -11.36 7.93 -13.18
C MET A 217 -10.77 9.30 -13.55
N GLU A 218 -11.58 10.36 -13.50
CA GLU A 218 -11.14 11.75 -13.71
C GLU A 218 -10.50 12.39 -12.46
N ASP A 219 -10.50 11.72 -11.30
CA ASP A 219 -9.84 12.23 -10.09
C ASP A 219 -8.34 12.50 -10.40
N PRO A 220 -7.81 13.68 -10.04
CA PRO A 220 -6.43 14.06 -10.36
C PRO A 220 -5.38 13.05 -9.88
N ARG A 221 -5.63 12.34 -8.79
CA ARG A 221 -4.73 11.30 -8.27
C ARG A 221 -4.69 10.09 -9.19
N ILE A 222 -5.85 9.67 -9.73
CA ILE A 222 -5.96 8.55 -10.68
C ILE A 222 -5.38 8.93 -12.03
N ARG A 223 -5.61 10.14 -12.51
CA ARG A 223 -5.00 10.64 -13.75
C ARG A 223 -3.48 10.71 -13.64
N THR A 224 -2.96 11.22 -12.52
CA THR A 224 -1.51 11.25 -12.24
C THR A 224 -0.93 9.84 -12.18
N LEU A 225 -1.59 8.92 -11.48
CA LEU A 225 -1.17 7.52 -11.40
C LEU A 225 -1.14 6.87 -12.77
N THR A 226 -2.22 7.00 -13.56
CA THR A 226 -2.34 6.43 -14.89
C THR A 226 -1.27 6.98 -15.83
N SER A 227 -1.05 8.30 -15.81
CA SER A 227 0.00 8.93 -16.61
C SER A 227 1.40 8.44 -16.23
N TRP A 228 1.65 8.19 -14.95
CA TRP A 228 2.93 7.61 -14.52
C TRP A 228 3.08 6.16 -14.98
N LEU A 229 2.02 5.35 -14.85
CA LEU A 229 2.00 3.96 -15.35
C LEU A 229 2.31 3.89 -16.86
N ASP A 230 1.82 4.86 -17.65
CA ASP A 230 2.08 4.96 -19.09
C ASP A 230 3.53 5.30 -19.46
N GLN A 231 4.27 5.88 -18.52
CA GLN A 231 5.66 6.32 -18.71
C GLN A 231 6.67 5.30 -18.18
N LEU A 232 6.20 4.20 -17.57
CA LEU A 232 7.08 3.17 -17.04
C LEU A 232 7.87 2.50 -18.15
N ALA A 233 9.19 2.50 -17.98
CA ALA A 233 10.14 1.80 -18.83
C ALA A 233 11.08 0.96 -17.96
N PRO A 234 11.55 -0.20 -18.46
CA PRO A 234 12.52 -1.01 -17.73
C PRO A 234 13.83 -0.25 -17.56
N LEU A 235 14.47 -0.43 -16.41
CA LEU A 235 15.83 0.07 -16.18
C LEU A 235 16.82 -0.54 -17.17
N SER A 236 17.91 0.17 -17.48
CA SER A 236 19.00 -0.37 -18.31
C SER A 236 19.59 -1.65 -17.72
N GLU A 237 19.69 -1.71 -16.39
CA GLU A 237 20.28 -2.83 -15.66
C GLU A 237 19.55 -3.04 -14.32
N VAL A 238 19.51 -4.30 -13.87
CA VAL A 238 19.00 -4.71 -12.56
C VAL A 238 20.06 -5.61 -11.94
N VAL A 239 20.57 -5.22 -10.78
CA VAL A 239 21.68 -5.91 -10.11
C VAL A 239 21.14 -7.05 -9.26
N GLY A 240 21.74 -8.23 -9.42
CA GLY A 240 21.51 -9.39 -8.56
C GLY A 240 22.35 -9.36 -7.30
N GLY A 241 21.82 -9.88 -6.18
CA GLY A 241 22.56 -9.98 -4.91
C GLY A 241 23.84 -10.83 -4.98
N MET A 242 23.98 -11.71 -5.97
CA MET A 242 25.23 -12.45 -6.21
C MET A 242 26.33 -11.56 -6.82
N GLU A 243 25.96 -10.62 -7.70
CA GLU A 243 26.92 -9.71 -8.37
C GLU A 243 27.36 -8.58 -7.43
N ALA A 244 26.49 -8.14 -6.52
CA ALA A 244 26.83 -7.13 -5.51
C ALA A 244 27.85 -7.63 -4.48
N ALA A 245 27.83 -8.93 -4.14
CA ALA A 245 28.77 -9.52 -3.19
C ALA A 245 30.20 -9.68 -3.76
N GLU A 246 30.34 -9.79 -5.08
CA GLU A 246 31.64 -9.88 -5.75
C GLU A 246 32.31 -8.50 -5.97
N ALA A 247 31.52 -7.41 -5.95
CA ALA A 247 32.03 -6.04 -6.12
C ALA A 247 32.55 -5.40 -4.82
N GLU A 248 32.30 -6.00 -3.65
CA GLU A 248 32.76 -5.52 -2.33
C GLU A 248 34.01 -6.27 -1.81
N VAL A 249 34.67 -7.09 -2.64
CA VAL A 249 35.92 -7.81 -2.31
C VAL A 249 37.13 -7.21 -3.02
#